data_AF-A0A661L1J6-F1
#
_entry.id   AF-A0A661L1J6-F1
#
_cell.length_a   1.000
_cell.length_b   1.000
_cell.length_c   1.000
_cell.angle_alpha   90.00
_cell.angle_beta   90.00
_cell.angle_gamma   90.00
#
_symmetry.space_group_name_H-M   'P 1'
#
loop_
_entity.id
_entity.type
_entity.pdbx_description
1 polymer ?
#
loop_
_entity_poly.entity_id
_entity_poly.type
_entity_poly.pdbx_seq_one_letter_code
_entity_poly.pdbx_strand_id
1 'polypeptide(L)'
;MFYKKGLRRKNIISLLITTFLTFLVFGCAQAPVKKEVAGIIEEESTQIESIKVISNPSDEVTMIEITSSRPVSYAAFKLVQPLRLIVDLNALPGQGLTGPGDINDRLVKDIYFEKVKDRPLSTRLIATLTKDVEYNVREEDKTV
;
A
#
# COMPACT_ATOMS: atom_id res chain seq x y z
N MET A 1 67.11 21.81 1.48
CA MET A 1 67.74 20.48 1.56
C MET A 1 66.70 19.45 1.14
N PHE A 2 66.77 18.99 -0.11
CA PHE A 2 65.77 18.09 -0.70
C PHE A 2 66.12 16.63 -0.37
N TYR A 3 65.23 15.93 0.35
CA TYR A 3 65.34 14.49 0.54
C TYR A 3 64.19 13.78 -0.19
N LYS A 4 64.34 13.55 -1.49
CA LYS A 4 63.47 12.65 -2.25
C LYS A 4 64.04 11.23 -2.16
N LYS A 5 63.52 10.42 -1.23
CA LYS A 5 63.76 8.97 -1.21
C LYS A 5 62.95 8.34 -2.36
N GLY A 6 63.64 7.85 -3.39
CA GLY A 6 63.03 7.16 -4.52
C GLY A 6 62.37 5.85 -4.10
N LEU A 7 61.05 5.82 -4.07
CA LEU A 7 60.27 4.62 -3.73
C LEU A 7 60.27 3.67 -4.95
N ARG A 8 60.98 2.54 -4.84
CA ARG A 8 61.09 1.55 -5.93
C ARG A 8 59.70 1.02 -6.32
N ARG A 9 59.41 0.97 -7.62
CA ARG A 9 58.10 0.60 -8.22
C ARG A 9 57.50 -0.72 -7.69
N LYS A 10 58.34 -1.70 -7.32
CA LYS A 10 57.92 -2.96 -6.68
C LYS A 10 57.34 -2.77 -5.27
N ASN A 11 57.87 -1.83 -4.49
CA ASN A 11 57.38 -1.50 -3.15
C ASN A 11 56.06 -0.71 -3.21
N ILE A 12 55.85 0.07 -4.29
CA ILE A 12 54.58 0.79 -4.53
C ILE A 12 53.46 -0.20 -4.84
N ILE A 13 53.72 -1.19 -5.70
CA ILE A 13 52.73 -2.22 -6.05
C ILE A 13 52.40 -3.08 -4.82
N SER A 14 53.41 -3.48 -4.04
CA SER A 14 53.18 -4.21 -2.79
C SER A 14 52.36 -3.40 -1.78
N LEU A 15 52.61 -2.09 -1.66
CA LEU A 15 51.91 -1.21 -0.72
C LEU A 15 50.46 -0.95 -1.16
N LEU A 16 50.20 -0.83 -2.47
CA LEU A 16 48.85 -0.69 -3.01
C LEU A 16 48.01 -1.96 -2.81
N ILE A 17 48.60 -3.14 -2.99
CA ILE A 17 47.91 -4.43 -2.77
C ILE A 17 47.56 -4.61 -1.29
N THR A 18 48.48 -4.29 -0.36
CA THR A 18 48.20 -4.39 1.08
C THR A 18 47.11 -3.40 1.52
N THR A 19 47.06 -2.20 0.93
CA THR A 19 46.07 -1.17 1.29
C THR A 19 44.66 -1.54 0.78
N PHE A 20 44.56 -2.18 -0.39
CA PHE A 20 43.29 -2.67 -0.93
C PHE A 20 42.72 -3.84 -0.11
N LEU A 21 43.58 -4.74 0.38
CA LEU A 21 43.15 -5.89 1.19
C LEU A 21 42.57 -5.47 2.56
N THR A 22 43.10 -4.39 3.16
CA THR A 22 42.62 -3.88 4.46
C THR A 22 41.27 -3.17 4.39
N PHE A 23 40.82 -2.74 3.20
CA PHE A 23 39.52 -2.07 3.05
C PHE A 23 38.33 -3.03 3.00
N LEU A 24 38.55 -4.33 2.81
CA LEU A 24 37.48 -5.33 2.68
C LEU A 24 36.91 -5.83 4.02
N VAL A 25 37.48 -5.44 5.16
CA VAL A 25 37.06 -5.94 6.50
C VAL A 25 36.22 -4.95 7.32
N PHE A 26 35.87 -3.78 6.79
CA PHE A 26 34.89 -2.88 7.41
C PHE A 26 33.49 -3.03 6.78
N GLY A 27 33.05 -4.27 6.62
CA GLY A 27 31.63 -4.56 6.47
C GLY A 27 31.00 -4.59 7.87
N CYS A 28 30.48 -3.45 8.34
CA CYS A 28 29.61 -3.45 9.51
C CYS A 28 28.41 -4.35 9.22
N ALA A 29 28.39 -5.55 9.78
CA ALA A 29 27.15 -6.27 9.97
C ALA A 29 26.29 -5.43 10.92
N GLN A 30 25.47 -4.55 10.37
CA GLN A 30 24.39 -3.92 11.13
C GLN A 30 23.41 -5.05 11.47
N ALA A 31 23.47 -5.52 12.71
CA ALA A 31 22.38 -6.31 13.27
C ALA A 31 21.08 -5.49 13.11
N PRO A 32 19.94 -6.13 12.81
CA PRO A 32 18.68 -5.41 12.76
C PRO A 32 18.50 -4.72 14.11
N VAL A 33 18.39 -3.39 14.08
CA VAL A 33 18.00 -2.61 15.24
C VAL A 33 16.64 -3.16 15.64
N LYS A 34 16.63 -4.00 16.69
CA LYS A 34 15.41 -4.32 17.41
C LYS A 34 14.93 -2.97 17.94
N LYS A 35 14.00 -2.35 17.21
CA LYS A 35 13.19 -1.26 17.74
C LYS A 35 12.45 -1.87 18.92
N GLU A 36 13.05 -1.73 20.09
CA GLU A 36 12.34 -1.80 21.34
C GLU A 36 11.19 -0.80 21.19
N VAL A 37 9.97 -1.34 21.30
CA VAL A 37 8.71 -0.62 21.10
C VAL A 37 8.61 0.43 22.20
N ALA A 38 9.25 1.56 21.97
CA ALA A 38 9.05 2.79 22.72
C ALA A 38 7.76 3.39 22.21
N GLY A 39 6.67 3.10 22.93
CA GLY A 39 5.38 3.75 22.76
C GLY A 39 4.63 3.29 21.51
N ILE A 40 3.52 2.60 21.72
CA ILE A 40 2.41 2.66 20.79
C ILE A 40 1.94 4.12 20.83
N ILE A 41 2.56 4.99 20.03
CA ILE A 41 1.76 6.04 19.42
C ILE A 41 0.91 5.26 18.43
N GLU A 42 -0.32 4.95 18.84
CA GLU A 42 -1.38 4.61 17.89
C GLU A 42 -1.48 5.83 16.98
N GLU A 43 -0.68 5.86 15.91
CA GLU A 43 -1.06 6.65 14.75
C GLU A 43 -2.40 6.05 14.34
N GLU A 44 -3.50 6.76 14.68
CA GLU A 44 -4.84 6.33 14.32
C GLU A 44 -4.84 6.01 12.83
N SER A 45 -4.91 4.72 12.51
CA SER A 45 -4.97 4.24 11.14
C SER A 45 -6.19 4.84 10.47
N THR A 46 -6.07 5.31 9.24
CA THR A 46 -7.22 5.78 8.46
C THR A 46 -8.33 4.73 8.47
N GLN A 47 -9.56 5.16 8.76
CA GLN A 47 -10.70 4.28 8.87
C GLN A 47 -11.65 4.50 7.69
N ILE A 48 -12.20 3.41 7.16
CA ILE A 48 -13.39 3.45 6.31
C ILE A 48 -14.57 3.68 7.24
N GLU A 49 -15.31 4.76 7.03
CA GLU A 49 -16.43 5.18 7.87
C GLU A 49 -17.76 4.63 7.35
N SER A 50 -17.95 4.61 6.02
CA SER A 50 -19.19 4.13 5.43
C SER A 50 -18.98 3.61 4.01
N ILE A 51 -19.85 2.68 3.61
CA ILE A 51 -20.03 2.30 2.21
C ILE A 51 -21.52 2.38 1.90
N LYS A 52 -21.87 3.05 0.82
CA LYS A 52 -23.26 3.10 0.33
C LYS A 52 -23.30 2.73 -1.13
N VAL A 53 -24.33 1.99 -1.50
CA VAL A 53 -24.66 1.76 -2.91
C VAL A 53 -25.86 2.63 -3.24
N ILE A 54 -25.67 3.52 -4.20
CA ILE A 54 -26.70 4.46 -4.67
C ILE A 54 -27.00 4.10 -6.11
N SER A 55 -28.22 3.62 -6.33
CA SER A 55 -28.75 3.35 -7.65
C SER A 55 -30.16 3.93 -7.76
N ASN A 56 -30.44 4.54 -8.90
CA ASN A 56 -31.77 5.00 -9.26
C ASN A 56 -32.28 4.09 -10.40
N PRO A 57 -33.52 3.56 -10.33
CA PRO A 57 -34.08 2.73 -11.39
C PRO A 57 -34.00 3.35 -12.79
N SER A 58 -34.03 4.68 -12.88
CA SER A 58 -33.96 5.42 -14.14
C SER A 58 -32.52 5.66 -14.64
N ASP A 59 -31.52 5.52 -13.77
CA ASP A 59 -30.12 5.79 -14.13
C ASP A 59 -29.48 4.53 -14.70
N GLU A 60 -28.57 4.68 -15.67
CA GLU A 60 -27.77 3.57 -16.20
C GLU A 60 -26.55 3.24 -15.34
N VAL A 61 -26.34 4.00 -14.27
CA VAL A 61 -25.16 3.95 -13.41
C VAL A 61 -25.54 3.54 -12.00
N THR A 62 -24.66 2.77 -11.35
CA THR A 62 -24.71 2.46 -9.92
C THR A 62 -23.46 3.04 -9.29
N MET A 63 -23.62 3.84 -8.23
CA MET A 63 -22.52 4.49 -7.52
C MET A 63 -22.23 3.75 -6.22
N ILE A 64 -20.96 3.43 -5.99
CA ILE A 64 -20.46 2.92 -4.70
C ILE A 64 -19.72 4.07 -4.02
N GLU A 65 -20.35 4.68 -3.04
CA GLU A 65 -19.77 5.75 -2.22
C GLU A 65 -18.98 5.12 -1.08
N ILE A 66 -17.69 5.45 -0.98
CA ILE A 66 -16.79 4.99 0.08
C ILE A 66 -16.28 6.22 0.82
N THR A 67 -16.56 6.29 2.11
CA THR A 67 -16.14 7.41 2.95
C THR A 67 -15.02 6.95 3.88
N SER A 68 -13.99 7.78 4.03
CA SER A 68 -12.88 7.54 4.94
C SER A 68 -12.63 8.73 5.86
N SER A 69 -12.03 8.47 7.02
CA SER A 69 -11.77 9.49 8.04
C SER A 69 -10.68 10.49 7.65
N ARG A 70 -9.82 10.12 6.70
CA ARG A 70 -8.74 10.94 6.14
C ARG A 70 -8.54 10.55 4.67
N PRO A 71 -7.98 11.44 3.83
CA PRO A 71 -7.60 11.07 2.46
C PRO A 71 -6.79 9.76 2.44
N VAL A 72 -7.17 8.84 1.55
CA VAL A 72 -6.64 7.47 1.49
C VAL A 72 -6.20 7.15 0.07
N SER A 73 -5.01 6.56 -0.05
CA SER A 73 -4.55 5.99 -1.31
C SER A 73 -5.34 4.72 -1.65
N TYR A 74 -5.80 4.59 -2.89
CA TYR A 74 -6.49 3.39 -3.36
C TYR A 74 -6.00 2.91 -4.72
N ALA A 75 -6.33 1.67 -5.04
CA ALA A 75 -6.24 1.13 -6.40
C ALA A 75 -7.56 0.45 -6.76
N ALA A 76 -8.17 0.84 -7.87
CA ALA A 76 -9.40 0.26 -8.37
C ALA A 76 -9.15 -0.47 -9.70
N PHE A 77 -9.61 -1.71 -9.83
CA PHE A 77 -9.47 -2.51 -11.04
C PHE A 77 -10.57 -3.55 -11.18
N LYS A 78 -10.90 -3.89 -12.43
CA LYS A 78 -11.92 -4.89 -12.77
C LYS A 78 -11.27 -6.23 -13.12
N LEU A 79 -11.79 -7.32 -12.57
CA LEU A 79 -11.47 -8.69 -12.91
C LEU A 79 -12.63 -9.31 -13.69
N VAL A 80 -12.36 -10.18 -14.65
CA VAL A 80 -13.39 -10.75 -15.56
C VAL A 80 -13.82 -12.16 -15.16
N GLN A 81 -13.01 -12.90 -14.39
CA GLN A 81 -13.27 -14.30 -14.04
C GLN A 81 -12.87 -14.61 -12.59
N PRO A 82 -13.83 -14.64 -11.64
CA PRO A 82 -15.20 -14.15 -11.77
C PRO A 82 -15.26 -12.61 -11.87
N LEU A 83 -16.32 -12.10 -12.49
CA LEU A 83 -16.51 -10.67 -12.78
C LEU A 83 -16.69 -9.86 -11.49
N ARG A 84 -15.69 -9.03 -11.17
CA ARG A 84 -15.63 -8.28 -9.91
C ARG A 84 -14.93 -6.93 -10.09
N LEU A 85 -15.44 -5.90 -9.44
CA LEU A 85 -14.69 -4.65 -9.22
C LEU A 85 -13.96 -4.76 -7.88
N ILE A 86 -12.66 -4.54 -7.90
CA ILE A 86 -11.79 -4.58 -6.72
C ILE A 86 -11.35 -3.15 -6.40
N VAL A 87 -11.46 -2.77 -5.13
CA VAL A 87 -10.93 -1.52 -4.61
C VAL A 87 -10.05 -1.83 -3.41
N ASP A 88 -8.74 -1.70 -3.58
CA ASP A 88 -7.77 -1.82 -2.50
C ASP A 88 -7.58 -0.45 -1.86
N LEU A 89 -7.88 -0.32 -0.57
CA LEU A 89 -7.81 0.92 0.21
C LEU A 89 -6.73 0.79 1.28
N ASN A 90 -5.87 1.80 1.43
CA ASN A 90 -4.94 1.88 2.58
C ASN A 90 -5.64 2.43 3.84
N ALA A 91 -6.75 1.79 4.20
CA ALA A 91 -7.55 2.10 5.37
C ALA A 91 -8.13 0.82 5.95
N LEU A 92 -8.37 0.80 7.26
CA LEU A 92 -9.05 -0.28 7.96
C LEU A 92 -10.55 -0.01 8.05
N PRO A 93 -11.42 -1.03 8.09
CA PRO A 93 -12.84 -0.79 8.36
C PRO A 93 -12.99 -0.22 9.78
N GLY A 94 -13.82 0.82 9.93
CA GLY A 94 -14.21 1.33 11.23
C GLY A 94 -14.83 0.23 12.10
N GLN A 95 -14.81 0.41 13.42
CA GLN A 95 -15.30 -0.61 14.34
C GLN A 95 -16.77 -0.96 14.05
N GLY A 96 -17.05 -2.23 13.81
CA GLY A 96 -18.40 -2.71 13.47
C GLY A 96 -18.84 -2.45 12.03
N LEU A 97 -18.01 -1.81 11.20
CA LEU A 97 -18.31 -1.64 9.78
C LEU A 97 -18.10 -2.96 9.05
N THR A 98 -19.21 -3.57 8.64
CA THR A 98 -19.23 -4.64 7.64
C THR A 98 -19.50 -4.04 6.26
N GLY A 99 -19.03 -4.69 5.20
CA GLY A 99 -19.48 -4.33 3.85
C GLY A 99 -21.00 -4.41 3.74
N PRO A 100 -21.63 -3.70 2.79
CA PRO A 100 -23.09 -3.59 2.73
C PRO A 100 -23.82 -4.90 2.34
N GLY A 101 -23.08 -6.00 2.10
CA GLY A 101 -23.67 -7.35 2.00
C GLY A 101 -24.35 -7.60 0.65
N ASP A 102 -25.41 -8.40 0.65
CA ASP A 102 -26.24 -8.67 -0.52
C ASP A 102 -27.02 -7.39 -0.89
N ILE A 103 -26.60 -6.75 -1.98
CA ILE A 103 -27.23 -5.53 -2.50
C ILE A 103 -28.38 -5.88 -3.46
N ASN A 104 -28.15 -6.89 -4.32
CA ASN A 104 -29.04 -7.27 -5.41
C ASN A 104 -29.45 -6.09 -6.32
N ASP A 105 -28.51 -5.19 -6.60
CA ASP A 105 -28.69 -4.11 -7.57
C ASP A 105 -28.52 -4.62 -9.01
N ARG A 106 -29.01 -3.85 -9.99
CA ARG A 106 -28.90 -4.16 -11.42
C ARG A 106 -27.44 -4.36 -11.87
N LEU A 107 -26.47 -3.63 -11.33
CA LEU A 107 -25.05 -3.73 -11.69
C LEU A 107 -24.20 -4.44 -10.63
N VAL A 108 -24.57 -4.32 -9.36
CA VAL A 108 -23.79 -4.83 -8.22
C VAL A 108 -24.61 -5.86 -7.45
N LYS A 109 -24.12 -7.10 -7.42
CA LYS A 109 -24.78 -8.20 -6.72
C LYS A 109 -24.55 -8.11 -5.21
N ASP A 110 -23.29 -8.06 -4.81
CA ASP A 110 -22.86 -8.08 -3.41
C ASP A 110 -21.57 -7.26 -3.24
N ILE A 111 -21.34 -6.80 -2.00
CA ILE A 111 -20.08 -6.14 -1.61
C ILE A 111 -19.60 -6.70 -0.27
N TYR A 112 -18.33 -7.08 -0.21
CA TYR A 112 -17.69 -7.56 1.01
C TYR A 112 -16.23 -7.11 1.14
N PHE A 113 -15.70 -7.26 2.34
CA PHE A 113 -14.31 -6.96 2.66
C PHE A 113 -13.44 -8.21 2.73
N GLU A 114 -12.21 -8.06 2.29
CA GLU A 114 -11.14 -9.03 2.50
C GLU A 114 -9.94 -8.34 3.15
N LYS A 115 -9.33 -9.01 4.13
CA LYS A 115 -8.05 -8.58 4.71
C LYS A 115 -6.92 -8.97 3.77
N VAL A 116 -6.09 -7.99 3.40
CA VAL A 116 -4.91 -8.26 2.57
C VAL A 116 -3.78 -8.74 3.47
N LYS A 117 -3.39 -10.01 3.35
CA LYS A 117 -2.37 -10.64 4.22
C LYS A 117 -1.04 -9.88 4.25
N ASP A 118 -0.59 -9.42 3.09
CA ASP A 118 0.71 -8.74 2.93
C ASP A 118 0.64 -7.24 3.23
N ARG A 119 -0.56 -6.69 3.44
CA ARG A 119 -0.80 -5.27 3.71
C ARG A 119 -1.81 -5.12 4.87
N PRO A 120 -1.34 -5.27 6.12
CA PRO A 120 -2.23 -5.37 7.29
C PRO A 120 -3.00 -4.09 7.61
N LEU A 121 -2.58 -2.95 7.07
CA LEU A 121 -3.27 -1.65 7.19
C LEU A 121 -4.20 -1.36 6.00
N SER A 122 -4.43 -2.35 5.13
CA SER A 122 -5.24 -2.19 3.93
C SER A 122 -6.46 -3.12 3.92
N THR A 123 -7.54 -2.60 3.36
CA THR A 123 -8.78 -3.34 3.14
C THR A 123 -8.99 -3.50 1.64
N ARG A 124 -9.32 -4.72 1.22
CA ARG A 124 -9.81 -4.98 -0.12
C ARG A 124 -11.33 -5.01 -0.09
N LEU A 125 -11.96 -4.09 -0.81
CA LEU A 125 -13.38 -4.11 -1.11
C LEU A 125 -13.60 -4.87 -2.41
N ILE A 126 -14.53 -5.82 -2.40
CA ILE A 126 -14.88 -6.64 -3.55
C ILE A 126 -16.35 -6.43 -3.84
N ALA A 127 -16.66 -5.87 -5.00
CA ALA A 127 -18.01 -5.75 -5.52
C ALA A 127 -18.21 -6.78 -6.65
N THR A 128 -19.08 -7.76 -6.43
CA THR A 128 -19.45 -8.72 -7.48
C THR A 128 -20.38 -8.04 -8.48
N LEU A 129 -20.03 -8.07 -9.75
CA LEU A 129 -20.81 -7.41 -10.80
C LEU A 129 -21.74 -8.42 -11.49
N THR A 130 -22.92 -7.98 -11.87
CA THR A 130 -23.92 -8.80 -12.57
C THR A 130 -23.69 -8.86 -14.08
N LYS A 131 -23.04 -7.83 -14.65
CA LYS A 131 -22.69 -7.73 -16.07
C LYS A 131 -21.44 -6.88 -16.25
N ASP A 132 -20.75 -7.11 -17.36
CA ASP A 132 -19.52 -6.39 -17.68
C ASP A 132 -19.84 -4.93 -18.05
N VAL A 133 -19.30 -4.00 -17.27
CA VAL A 133 -19.52 -2.55 -17.41
C VAL A 133 -18.22 -1.78 -17.22
N GLU A 134 -18.12 -0.60 -17.82
CA GLU A 134 -17.05 0.35 -17.50
C GLU A 134 -17.24 0.91 -16.09
N TYR A 135 -16.12 1.22 -15.43
CA TYR A 135 -16.14 1.90 -14.13
C TYR A 135 -15.31 3.16 -14.21
N ASN A 136 -15.71 4.17 -13.44
CA ASN A 136 -14.97 5.40 -13.26
C ASN A 136 -14.87 5.69 -11.76
N VAL A 137 -13.78 6.32 -11.34
CA VAL A 137 -13.58 6.73 -9.94
C VAL A 137 -13.53 8.24 -9.87
N ARG A 138 -14.14 8.80 -8.83
CA ARG A 138 -14.10 10.22 -8.50
C ARG A 138 -13.72 10.36 -7.04
N GLU A 139 -12.88 11.34 -6.76
CA GLU A 139 -12.47 11.71 -5.40
C GLU A 139 -13.08 13.07 -5.08
N GLU A 140 -13.70 13.16 -3.91
CA GLU A 140 -14.25 14.40 -3.37
C GLU A 140 -13.78 14.55 -1.93
N ASP A 141 -13.22 15.72 -1.61
CA ASP A 141 -12.89 16.06 -0.24
C ASP A 141 -14.20 16.35 0.52
N LYS A 142 -14.32 15.81 1.74
CA LYS A 142 -15.32 16.30 2.69
C LYS A 142 -14.95 17.75 3.04
N THR A 143 -15.49 18.71 2.32
CA THR A 143 -15.49 20.11 2.75
C THR A 143 -16.35 20.20 4.00
N VAL A 144 -15.72 20.42 5.14
CA VAL A 144 -16.36 20.70 6.44
C VAL A 144 -16.93 22.12 6.44
#